data_AF-C6M9G5-F1
#
_entry.id   AF-C6M9G5-F1
#
_cell.length_a   1.000
_cell.length_b   1.000
_cell.length_c   1.000
_cell.angle_alpha   90.00
_cell.angle_beta   90.00
_cell.angle_gamma   90.00
#
_symmetry.space_group_name_H-M   'P 1'
#
loop_
_entity.id
_entity.type
_entity.pdbx_description
1 polymer ?
#
loop_
_entity_poly.entity_id
_entity_poly.type
_entity_poly.pdbx_seq_one_letter_code
_entity_poly.pdbx_strand_id
1 'polypeptide(L)'
;MKLNLSPFKSVGPFKFGENVDKYISILQFFKYSSPDEFGVCEYESQDSSFFITVRENKIDSIFCYKELFYKDTNLIGLTIEQFKIITESNFIGKIDELDFEDDGIPQFVYEFETIGLQVWEKNSRIVTIIASPYIEDD
;
A
#
# COMPACT_ATOMS: atom_id res chain seq x y z
N MET A 1 -1.74 14.82 -3.64
CA MET A 1 -2.76 14.20 -4.52
C MET A 1 -3.58 13.29 -3.63
N LYS A 2 -4.92 13.39 -3.57
CA LYS A 2 -5.71 12.55 -2.66
C LYS A 2 -5.66 11.08 -3.10
N LEU A 3 -5.14 10.20 -2.26
CA LEU A 3 -5.06 8.76 -2.51
C LEU A 3 -6.36 8.06 -2.11
N ASN A 4 -7.35 8.01 -2.99
CA ASN A 4 -8.59 7.26 -2.75
C ASN A 4 -8.39 5.77 -3.12
N LEU A 5 -8.69 4.88 -2.19
CA LEU A 5 -8.67 3.45 -2.39
C LEU A 5 -9.94 2.98 -3.13
N SER A 6 -9.73 2.26 -4.23
CA SER A 6 -10.72 1.32 -4.76
C SER A 6 -10.13 -0.08 -4.65
N PRO A 7 -10.60 -0.93 -3.70
CA PRO A 7 -10.05 -2.26 -3.45
C PRO A 7 -9.82 -3.06 -4.75
N PHE A 8 -8.66 -3.70 -4.84
CA PHE A 8 -8.16 -4.49 -5.99
C PHE A 8 -8.06 -3.76 -7.34
N LYS A 9 -8.45 -2.48 -7.42
CA LYS A 9 -8.53 -1.75 -8.70
C LYS A 9 -7.51 -0.63 -8.80
N SER A 10 -7.43 0.23 -7.79
CA SER A 10 -6.58 1.42 -7.87
C SER A 10 -6.37 2.12 -6.53
N VAL A 11 -5.29 2.91 -6.45
CA VAL A 11 -5.10 3.95 -5.43
C VAL A 11 -4.90 5.30 -6.13
N GLY A 12 -5.78 6.26 -5.85
CA GLY A 12 -5.80 7.53 -6.56
C GLY A 12 -5.96 7.31 -8.08
N PRO A 13 -5.09 7.90 -8.93
CA PRO A 13 -5.17 7.67 -10.38
C PRO A 13 -4.58 6.32 -10.81
N PHE A 14 -3.78 5.66 -9.97
CA PHE A 14 -2.94 4.53 -10.35
C PHE A 14 -3.73 3.21 -10.29
N LYS A 15 -3.92 2.57 -11.43
CA LYS A 15 -4.64 1.29 -11.53
C LYS A 15 -3.66 0.12 -11.53
N PHE A 16 -3.97 -0.90 -10.72
CA PHE A 16 -3.17 -2.12 -10.69
C PHE A 16 -3.21 -2.85 -12.04
N GLY A 17 -2.08 -3.47 -12.41
CA GLY A 17 -1.90 -4.20 -13.67
C GLY A 17 -1.81 -3.33 -14.93
N GLU A 18 -2.05 -2.01 -14.84
CA GLU A 18 -1.87 -1.12 -15.97
C GLU A 18 -0.39 -0.80 -16.22
N ASN A 19 -0.07 -0.57 -17.50
CA ASN A 19 1.26 -0.14 -17.91
C ASN A 19 1.60 1.23 -17.27
N VAL A 20 2.75 1.30 -16.61
CA VAL A 20 3.22 2.49 -15.87
C VAL A 20 3.44 3.71 -16.79
N ASP A 21 3.76 3.51 -18.07
CA ASP A 21 4.01 4.57 -19.05
C ASP A 21 2.80 5.50 -19.22
N LYS A 22 1.58 4.99 -18.97
CA LYS A 22 0.35 5.79 -18.95
C LYS A 22 0.40 6.95 -17.94
N TYR A 23 1.22 6.81 -16.91
CA TYR A 23 1.34 7.74 -15.79
C TYR A 23 2.62 8.58 -15.84
N ILE A 24 3.43 8.50 -16.91
CA ILE A 24 4.73 9.16 -17.00
C ILE A 24 4.67 10.68 -16.77
N SER A 25 3.57 11.32 -17.18
CA SER A 25 3.37 12.77 -16.96
C SER A 25 3.30 13.15 -15.48
N ILE A 26 2.89 12.22 -14.62
CA ILE A 26 2.85 12.35 -13.16
C ILE A 26 4.17 11.84 -12.57
N LEU A 27 4.62 10.66 -13.01
CA LEU A 27 5.77 9.95 -12.44
C LEU A 27 7.12 10.59 -12.76
N GLN A 28 7.22 11.44 -13.79
CA GLN A 28 8.43 12.21 -14.07
C GLN A 28 8.88 13.11 -12.89
N PHE A 29 7.99 13.38 -11.94
CA PHE A 29 8.31 14.14 -10.73
C PHE A 29 8.68 13.27 -9.53
N PHE A 30 8.57 11.95 -9.66
CA PHE A 30 8.83 10.98 -8.59
C PHE A 30 10.30 10.59 -8.60
N LYS A 31 10.81 10.17 -7.44
CA LYS A 31 12.14 9.59 -7.34
C LYS A 31 12.07 8.14 -7.82
N TYR A 32 12.89 7.80 -8.80
CA TYR A 32 12.94 6.46 -9.38
C TYR A 32 14.05 5.62 -8.75
N SER A 33 13.69 4.41 -8.32
CA SER A 33 14.64 3.35 -7.96
C SER A 33 14.70 2.33 -9.10
N SER A 34 15.90 2.04 -9.60
CA SER A 34 16.11 1.02 -10.64
C SER A 34 15.67 -0.37 -10.17
N PRO A 35 15.35 -1.30 -11.09
CA PRO A 35 14.86 -2.62 -10.73
C PRO A 35 15.81 -3.36 -9.78
N ASP A 36 15.25 -4.00 -8.77
CA ASP A 36 15.96 -4.92 -7.87
C ASP A 36 16.26 -6.27 -8.56
N GLU A 37 16.78 -7.25 -7.80
CA GLU A 37 17.09 -8.59 -8.31
C GLU A 37 15.84 -9.37 -8.78
N PHE A 38 14.64 -8.95 -8.36
CA PHE A 38 13.37 -9.52 -8.78
C PHE A 38 12.72 -8.75 -9.93
N GLY A 39 13.41 -7.74 -10.48
CA GLY A 39 12.91 -6.92 -11.58
C GLY A 39 11.83 -5.91 -11.16
N VAL A 40 11.72 -5.60 -9.86
CA VAL A 40 10.78 -4.60 -9.34
C VAL A 40 11.46 -3.24 -9.26
N CYS A 41 10.90 -2.24 -9.95
CA CYS A 41 11.32 -0.85 -9.80
C CYS A 41 10.29 -0.04 -9.00
N GLU A 42 10.73 1.11 -8.48
CA GLU A 42 9.90 1.93 -7.60
C GLU A 42 9.83 3.38 -8.07
N TYR A 43 8.67 3.99 -7.85
CA TYR A 43 8.46 5.42 -8.00
C TYR A 43 7.99 5.98 -6.66
N GLU A 44 8.87 6.70 -5.97
CA GLU A 44 8.59 7.32 -4.68
C GLU A 44 8.10 8.76 -4.88
N SER A 45 6.98 9.10 -4.23
CA SER A 45 6.45 10.47 -4.22
C SER A 45 7.44 11.45 -3.56
N GLN A 46 7.44 12.71 -4.00
CA GLN A 46 8.42 13.71 -3.52
C GLN A 46 8.37 13.98 -2.01
N ASP A 47 7.20 13.82 -1.41
CA ASP A 47 6.99 14.00 0.03
C ASP A 47 7.08 12.69 0.81
N SER A 48 7.52 11.60 0.17
CA SER A 48 7.59 10.24 0.71
C SER A 48 6.27 9.81 1.37
N SER A 49 5.13 10.28 0.85
CA SER A 49 3.81 9.91 1.37
C SER A 49 3.37 8.52 0.91
N PHE A 50 3.86 8.10 -0.25
CA PHE A 50 3.66 6.77 -0.83
C PHE A 50 4.73 6.45 -1.88
N PHE A 51 4.85 5.18 -2.25
CA PHE A 51 5.54 4.76 -3.47
C PHE A 51 4.76 3.69 -4.24
N ILE A 52 5.08 3.55 -5.51
CA ILE A 52 4.50 2.57 -6.42
C ILE A 52 5.57 1.58 -6.81
N THR A 53 5.30 0.28 -6.67
CA THR A 53 6.14 -0.77 -7.25
C THR A 53 5.62 -1.14 -8.62
N VAL A 54 6.55 -1.45 -9.51
CA VAL A 54 6.27 -1.81 -10.89
C VAL A 54 7.05 -3.06 -11.23
N ARG A 55 6.34 -4.08 -11.72
CA ARG A 55 6.89 -5.35 -12.19
C ARG A 55 6.44 -5.56 -13.64
N GLU A 56 7.38 -5.94 -14.51
CA GLU A 56 7.09 -6.15 -15.95
C GLU A 56 6.35 -4.96 -16.61
N ASN A 57 6.78 -3.74 -16.27
CA ASN A 57 6.19 -2.47 -16.74
C ASN A 57 4.72 -2.24 -16.30
N LYS A 58 4.20 -3.02 -15.35
CA LYS A 58 2.84 -2.90 -14.80
C LYS A 58 2.87 -2.51 -13.33
N ILE A 59 1.91 -1.69 -12.91
CA ILE A 59 1.72 -1.32 -11.51
C ILE A 59 1.36 -2.58 -10.70
N ASP A 60 2.23 -2.93 -9.76
CA ASP A 60 2.13 -4.14 -8.95
C ASP A 60 1.44 -3.82 -7.61
N SER A 61 2.03 -2.94 -6.82
CA SER A 61 1.52 -2.55 -5.51
C SER A 61 1.81 -1.08 -5.19
N ILE A 62 1.06 -0.53 -4.23
CA ILE A 62 1.19 0.87 -3.81
C ILE A 62 1.27 0.91 -2.28
N PHE A 63 2.38 1.45 -1.79
CA PHE A 63 2.73 1.54 -0.38
C PHE A 63 2.40 2.95 0.12
N CYS A 64 1.48 3.08 1.08
CA CYS A 64 1.00 4.36 1.58
C CYS A 64 1.39 4.56 3.05
N TYR A 65 1.97 5.72 3.38
CA TYR A 65 2.52 6.03 4.71
C TYR A 65 1.86 7.22 5.41
N LYS A 66 1.28 8.16 4.66
CA LYS A 66 0.65 9.38 5.22
C LYS A 66 -0.86 9.41 5.03
N GLU A 67 -1.34 8.99 3.88
CA GLU A 67 -2.77 8.98 3.58
C GLU A 67 -3.17 7.81 2.68
N LEU A 68 -4.34 7.25 2.97
CA LEU A 68 -5.08 6.38 2.08
C LEU A 68 -6.56 6.49 2.46
N PHE A 69 -7.38 7.07 1.59
CA PHE A 69 -8.77 7.37 1.88
C PHE A 69 -9.71 6.27 1.39
N TYR A 70 -10.61 5.84 2.26
CA TYR A 70 -11.73 4.95 1.92
C TYR A 70 -13.01 5.49 2.55
N LYS A 71 -14.09 5.64 1.75
CA LYS A 71 -15.36 6.26 2.17
C LYS A 71 -15.12 7.59 2.95
N ASP A 72 -14.29 8.47 2.38
CA ASP A 72 -13.88 9.76 2.96
C ASP A 72 -13.10 9.74 4.29
N THR A 73 -12.69 8.56 4.76
CA THR A 73 -11.87 8.42 5.97
C THR A 73 -10.43 8.07 5.61
N ASN A 74 -9.46 8.80 6.16
CA ASN A 74 -8.06 8.40 6.06
C ASN A 74 -7.82 7.17 6.94
N LEU A 75 -7.34 6.08 6.34
CA LEU A 75 -7.08 4.81 7.02
C LEU A 75 -5.76 4.81 7.79
N ILE A 76 -4.79 5.64 7.38
CA ILE A 76 -3.52 5.82 8.10
C ILE A 76 -3.78 6.52 9.45
N GLY A 77 -3.17 6.01 10.51
CA GLY A 77 -3.32 6.51 11.88
C GLY A 77 -4.55 5.99 12.64
N LEU A 78 -5.40 5.19 12.00
CA LEU A 78 -6.46 4.46 12.70
C LEU A 78 -5.89 3.31 13.55
N THR A 79 -6.68 2.80 14.48
CA THR A 79 -6.43 1.47 15.06
C THR A 79 -6.96 0.38 14.13
N ILE A 80 -6.49 -0.86 14.28
CA ILE A 80 -7.00 -2.00 13.50
C ILE A 80 -8.51 -2.22 13.72
N GLU A 81 -9.03 -2.01 14.94
CA GLU A 81 -10.46 -2.13 15.21
C GLU A 81 -11.29 -1.06 14.49
N GLN A 82 -10.82 0.19 14.44
CA GLN A 82 -11.49 1.24 13.65
C GLN A 82 -11.47 0.90 12.15
N PHE A 83 -10.33 0.43 11.66
CA PHE A 83 -10.15 0.02 10.28
C PHE A 83 -11.15 -1.07 9.87
N LYS A 84 -11.31 -2.12 10.70
CA LYS A 84 -12.27 -3.22 10.47
C LYS A 84 -13.71 -2.72 10.36
N ILE A 85 -14.11 -1.80 11.23
CA ILE A 85 -15.47 -1.22 11.22
C ILE A 85 -15.71 -0.41 9.94
N ILE A 86 -14.74 0.39 9.51
CA ILE A 86 -14.87 1.26 8.32
C ILE A 86 -14.86 0.46 7.02
N THR A 87 -13.97 -0.53 6.94
CA THR A 87 -13.81 -1.37 5.74
C THR A 87 -14.81 -2.50 5.67
N GLU A 88 -15.48 -2.81 6.78
CA GLU A 88 -16.37 -3.99 6.92
C GLU A 88 -15.63 -5.30 6.58
N SER A 89 -14.34 -5.34 6.88
CA SER A 89 -13.43 -6.44 6.58
C SER A 89 -12.71 -6.93 7.84
N ASN A 90 -12.24 -8.18 7.80
CA ASN A 90 -11.39 -8.77 8.82
C ASN A 90 -10.09 -9.25 8.17
N PHE A 91 -9.02 -9.26 8.97
CA PHE A 91 -7.79 -9.90 8.56
C PHE A 91 -7.93 -11.43 8.61
N ILE A 92 -7.13 -12.11 7.80
CA ILE A 92 -7.09 -13.56 7.69
C ILE A 92 -5.69 -14.03 8.08
N GLY A 93 -5.59 -15.24 8.63
CA GLY A 93 -4.30 -15.85 8.94
C GLY A 93 -3.68 -15.36 10.25
N LYS A 94 -2.34 -15.39 10.31
CA LYS A 94 -1.56 -15.00 11.48
C LYS A 94 -1.11 -13.55 11.35
N ILE A 95 -0.92 -12.92 12.50
CA ILE A 95 -0.30 -11.59 12.58
C ILE A 95 1.21 -11.82 12.66
N ASP A 96 1.95 -11.24 11.74
CA ASP A 96 3.42 -11.27 11.77
C ASP A 96 3.95 -10.08 12.59
N GLU A 97 5.05 -10.31 13.31
CA GLU A 97 5.74 -9.30 14.11
C GLU A 97 7.12 -9.04 13.50
N LEU A 98 7.37 -7.81 13.08
CA LEU A 98 8.60 -7.38 12.41
C LEU A 98 9.28 -6.28 13.21
N ASP A 99 10.53 -6.49 13.61
CA ASP A 99 11.37 -5.48 14.26
C ASP A 99 12.58 -5.19 13.37
N PHE A 100 12.49 -4.11 12.59
CA PHE A 100 13.50 -3.74 11.58
C PHE A 100 13.91 -2.26 11.62
N GLU A 101 13.31 -1.44 12.51
CA GLU A 101 13.63 -0.01 12.62
C GLU A 101 14.70 0.29 13.69
N ASP A 102 15.32 -0.73 14.28
CA ASP A 102 16.32 -0.64 15.36
C ASP A 102 15.90 0.23 16.56
N ASP A 103 14.60 0.50 16.71
CA ASP A 103 14.03 1.33 17.78
C ASP A 103 13.42 0.49 18.91
N GLY A 104 13.46 -0.84 18.76
CA GLY A 104 12.92 -1.80 19.72
C GLY A 104 11.39 -1.79 19.80
N ILE A 105 10.71 -1.21 18.81
CA ILE A 105 9.25 -1.20 18.71
C ILE A 105 8.83 -1.99 17.47
N PRO A 106 8.31 -3.22 17.64
CA PRO A 106 7.90 -4.04 16.52
C PRO A 106 6.70 -3.42 15.79
N GLN A 107 6.60 -3.75 14.51
CA GLN A 107 5.41 -3.54 13.70
C GLN A 107 4.65 -4.87 13.55
N PHE A 108 3.32 -4.80 13.62
CA PHE A 108 2.44 -5.94 13.44
C PHE A 108 1.80 -5.88 12.06
N VAL A 109 1.86 -6.97 11.30
CA VAL A 109 1.36 -7.04 9.93
C VAL A 109 0.08 -7.87 9.88
N TYR A 110 -0.96 -7.32 9.24
CA TYR A 110 -2.29 -7.89 9.13
C TYR A 110 -2.68 -8.04 7.66
N GLU A 111 -3.10 -9.24 7.25
CA GLU A 111 -3.54 -9.52 5.89
C GLU A 111 -5.05 -9.37 5.73
N PHE A 112 -5.49 -8.32 5.03
CA PHE A 112 -6.89 -8.10 4.66
C PHE A 112 -7.13 -8.52 3.21
N GLU A 113 -6.96 -9.82 2.94
CA GLU A 113 -7.02 -10.43 1.61
C GLU A 113 -8.33 -10.11 0.86
N THR A 114 -9.46 -10.01 1.58
CA THR A 114 -10.78 -9.71 0.99
C THR A 114 -10.90 -8.32 0.35
N ILE A 115 -9.95 -7.43 0.61
CA ILE A 115 -9.89 -6.08 0.02
C ILE A 115 -8.51 -5.75 -0.57
N GLY A 116 -7.60 -6.71 -0.63
CA GLY A 116 -6.29 -6.58 -1.28
C GLY A 116 -5.36 -5.62 -0.56
N LEU A 117 -5.37 -5.66 0.78
CA LEU A 117 -4.55 -4.80 1.62
C LEU A 117 -3.73 -5.61 2.61
N GLN A 118 -2.45 -5.26 2.75
CA GLN A 118 -1.63 -5.61 3.89
C GLN A 118 -1.48 -4.35 4.75
N VAL A 119 -1.80 -4.46 6.05
CA VAL A 119 -1.90 -3.32 6.97
C VAL A 119 -0.89 -3.48 8.09
N TRP A 120 -0.06 -2.47 8.31
CA TRP A 120 1.03 -2.52 9.29
C TRP A 120 0.70 -1.56 10.44
N GLU A 121 0.72 -2.07 11.65
CA GLU A 121 0.46 -1.32 12.88
C GLU A 121 1.74 -1.15 13.71
N LYS A 122 1.99 0.07 14.18
CA LYS A 122 3.03 0.38 15.16
C LYS A 122 2.44 1.27 16.25
N ASN A 123 2.71 0.98 17.52
CA ASN A 123 2.15 1.73 18.66
C ASN A 123 0.61 1.88 18.60
N SER A 124 -0.10 0.80 18.24
CA SER A 124 -1.57 0.77 18.09
C SER A 124 -2.11 1.75 17.03
N ARG A 125 -1.29 2.10 16.04
CA ARG A 125 -1.65 2.99 14.93
C ARG A 125 -1.18 2.39 13.62
N ILE A 126 -2.04 2.41 12.62
CA ILE A 126 -1.65 2.02 11.26
C ILE A 126 -0.65 3.03 10.72
N VAL A 127 0.53 2.53 10.34
CA VAL A 127 1.64 3.35 9.81
C VAL A 127 1.89 3.08 8.33
N THR A 128 1.56 1.89 7.85
CA THR A 128 1.69 1.52 6.44
C THR A 128 0.46 0.74 5.99
N ILE A 129 -0.01 1.05 4.78
CA ILE A 129 -0.95 0.18 4.06
C ILE A 129 -0.36 -0.10 2.68
N ILE A 130 -0.26 -1.37 2.33
CA ILE A 130 0.15 -1.83 1.01
C ILE A 130 -1.10 -2.32 0.30
N ALA A 131 -1.41 -1.72 -0.85
CA ALA A 131 -2.54 -2.12 -1.68
C ALA A 131 -2.06 -2.84 -2.93
N SER A 132 -2.72 -3.95 -3.26
CA SER A 132 -2.36 -4.83 -4.39
C SER A 132 -3.62 -5.27 -5.18
N PRO A 133 -3.47 -5.74 -6.43
CA PRO A 133 -4.55 -6.36 -7.18
C PRO A 133 -4.98 -7.67 -6.52
N TYR A 134 -6.17 -8.14 -6.90
CA TYR A 134 -6.56 -9.51 -6.59
C TYR A 134 -5.67 -10.46 -7.41
N ILE A 135 -5.07 -11.43 -6.73
CA ILE A 135 -4.32 -12.51 -7.35
C ILE A 135 -5.21 -13.74 -7.23
N GLU A 136 -5.69 -14.26 -8.36
CA GLU A 136 -6.31 -15.59 -8.38
C GLU A 136 -5.18 -16.62 -8.18
N ASP A 137 -5.31 -17.47 -7.16
CA ASP A 137 -4.49 -18.67 -7.06
C ASP A 137 -4.93 -19.65 -8.17
N ASP A 138 -4.06 -19.89 -9.15
CA ASP A 138 -4.21 -20.92 -10.20
C ASP A 138 -4.14 -22.35 -9.63
#